data_AF-A0A0H3N593-F1
#
_entry.id   AF-A0A0H3N593-F1
#
_cell.length_a   1.000
_cell.length_b   1.000
_cell.length_c   1.000
_cell.angle_alpha   90.00
_cell.angle_beta   90.00
_cell.angle_gamma   90.00
#
_symmetry.space_group_name_H-M   'P 1'
#
loop_
_entity.id
_entity.type
_entity.pdbx_description
1 polymer ?
#
loop_
_entity_poly.entity_id
_entity_poly.type
_entity_poly.pdbx_seq_one_letter_code
_entity_poly.pdbx_strand_id
1 'polypeptide(L)'
;MLRTITNTIKRYPEQALLFLYNAGIFAWMQSTSHSIMEQIGIDSNWFDKIPEPIKAWTGASLESMQTLLNSSAWGWLIVSMILMLVIRFVKGLIKFVIMLIIIGGGLYLLWQNKELLSGLV
;
A
#
# COMPACT_ATOMS: atom_id res chain seq x y z
N MET A 1 -18.08 4.01 -32.03
CA MET A 1 -17.62 3.80 -30.63
C MET A 1 -18.73 3.37 -29.68
N LEU A 2 -19.84 4.11 -29.55
CA LEU A 2 -20.98 3.73 -28.68
C LEU A 2 -21.55 2.32 -28.93
N ARG A 3 -21.66 1.91 -30.20
CA ARG A 3 -22.12 0.58 -30.58
C ARG A 3 -21.13 -0.53 -30.16
N THR A 4 -19.83 -0.23 -30.20
CA THR A 4 -18.77 -1.14 -29.74
C THR A 4 -18.81 -1.28 -28.22
N ILE A 5 -18.95 -0.16 -27.50
CA ILE A 5 -19.04 -0.15 -26.02
C ILE A 5 -20.27 -0.93 -25.56
N THR A 6 -21.45 -0.66 -26.14
CA THR A 6 -22.68 -1.37 -25.78
C THR A 6 -22.62 -2.85 -26.15
N ASN A 7 -21.98 -3.22 -27.26
CA ASN A 7 -21.74 -4.62 -27.60
C ASN A 7 -20.78 -5.30 -26.61
N THR A 8 -19.72 -4.61 -26.16
CA THR A 8 -18.79 -5.14 -25.15
C THR A 8 -19.48 -5.33 -23.80
N ILE A 9 -20.29 -4.38 -23.36
CA ILE A 9 -21.08 -4.49 -22.11
C ILE A 9 -22.04 -5.68 -22.19
N LYS A 10 -22.72 -5.87 -23.33
CA LYS A 10 -23.61 -7.02 -23.54
C LYS A 10 -22.86 -8.35 -23.59
N ARG A 11 -21.63 -8.36 -24.12
CA ARG A 11 -20.78 -9.55 -24.23
C ARG A 11 -20.13 -9.94 -22.90
N TYR A 12 -19.82 -8.96 -22.05
CA TYR A 12 -19.15 -9.14 -20.75
C TYR A 12 -19.86 -8.32 -19.65
N PRO A 13 -21.11 -8.63 -19.31
CA PRO A 13 -21.92 -7.82 -18.40
C PRO A 13 -21.34 -7.77 -16.98
N GLU A 14 -20.82 -8.89 -16.48
CA GLU A 14 -20.20 -8.97 -15.16
C GLU A 14 -18.94 -8.09 -15.05
N GLN A 15 -18.07 -8.15 -16.07
CA GLN A 15 -16.85 -7.33 -16.11
C GLN A 15 -17.19 -5.85 -16.22
N ALA A 16 -18.21 -5.50 -17.00
CA ALA A 16 -18.70 -4.12 -17.11
C ALA A 16 -19.26 -3.61 -15.77
N LEU A 17 -20.01 -4.45 -15.05
CA LEU A 17 -20.56 -4.10 -13.73
C LEU A 17 -19.45 -3.98 -12.68
N LEU A 18 -18.49 -4.90 -12.64
CA LEU A 18 -17.32 -4.81 -11.77
C LEU A 18 -16.49 -3.55 -12.05
N PHE A 19 -16.30 -3.22 -13.33
CA PHE A 19 -15.61 -1.99 -13.71
C PHE A 19 -16.36 -0.75 -13.20
N LEU A 20 -17.68 -0.67 -13.43
CA LEU A 20 -18.51 0.44 -12.99
C LEU A 20 -18.50 0.57 -11.46
N TYR A 21 -18.62 -0.55 -10.75
CA TYR A 21 -18.57 -0.59 -9.29
C TYR A 21 -17.23 -0.06 -8.77
N ASN A 22 -16.10 -0.61 -9.25
CA ASN A 22 -14.78 -0.17 -8.83
C ASN A 22 -14.51 1.30 -9.17
N ALA A 23 -14.88 1.75 -10.37
CA ALA A 23 -14.78 3.15 -10.77
C ALA A 23 -15.60 4.07 -9.86
N GLY A 24 -16.81 3.64 -9.47
CA GLY A 24 -17.65 4.36 -8.52
C GLY A 24 -17.02 4.48 -7.13
N ILE A 25 -16.39 3.41 -6.62
CA ILE A 25 -15.66 3.45 -5.35
C ILE A 25 -14.50 4.45 -5.43
N PHE A 26 -13.72 4.45 -6.52
CA PHE A 26 -12.62 5.41 -6.69
C PHE A 26 -13.11 6.86 -6.80
N ALA A 27 -14.22 7.10 -7.50
CA ALA A 27 -14.83 8.42 -7.59
C ALA A 27 -15.37 8.90 -6.23
N TRP A 28 -15.98 8.00 -5.45
CA TRP A 28 -16.43 8.31 -4.09
C TRP A 28 -15.26 8.61 -3.14
N MET A 29 -14.15 7.88 -3.24
CA MET A 29 -12.94 8.19 -2.49
C MET A 29 -12.36 9.55 -2.87
N GLN A 30 -12.40 9.92 -4.16
CA GLN A 30 -12.00 11.25 -4.60
C GLN A 30 -12.88 12.33 -3.96
N SER A 31 -14.21 12.20 -4.03
CA SER A 31 -15.13 13.22 -3.51
C SER A 31 -15.12 13.32 -1.99
N THR A 32 -14.73 12.25 -1.29
CA THR A 32 -14.71 12.17 0.19
C THR A 32 -13.29 12.25 0.76
N SER A 33 -12.29 12.52 -0.09
CA SER A 33 -10.86 12.53 0.26
C SER A 33 -10.55 13.37 1.49
N HIS A 34 -11.05 14.61 1.55
CA HIS A 34 -10.85 15.52 2.67
C HIS A 34 -11.40 14.95 3.99
N SER A 35 -12.62 14.40 3.96
CA SER A 35 -13.26 13.82 5.14
C SER A 35 -12.55 12.54 5.61
N ILE A 36 -12.03 11.73 4.67
CA ILE A 36 -11.21 10.56 4.99
C ILE A 36 -9.94 11.01 5.70
N MET A 37 -9.23 12.00 5.15
CA MET A 37 -7.98 12.54 5.71
C MET A 37 -8.18 13.09 7.13
N GLU A 38 -9.26 13.83 7.36
CA GLU A 38 -9.61 14.36 8.67
C GLU A 38 -9.89 13.24 9.70
N GLN A 39 -10.63 12.20 9.32
CA GLN A 39 -10.93 11.07 10.20
C GLN A 39 -9.71 10.25 10.61
N ILE A 40 -8.73 10.12 9.71
CA ILE A 40 -7.47 9.41 10.00
C ILE A 40 -6.40 10.33 10.61
N GLY A 41 -6.75 11.58 10.95
CA GLY A 41 -5.86 12.55 11.57
C GLY A 41 -4.73 13.03 10.65
N ILE A 42 -4.87 12.83 9.33
CA ILE A 42 -3.94 13.35 8.33
C ILE A 42 -4.37 14.78 8.01
N ASP A 43 -3.57 15.71 8.51
CA ASP A 43 -3.71 17.13 8.22
C ASP A 43 -3.62 17.40 6.70
N SER A 44 -4.38 18.36 6.21
CA SER A 44 -4.31 18.87 4.83
C SER A 44 -2.88 19.22 4.39
N ASN A 45 -2.03 19.64 5.34
CA ASN A 45 -0.61 19.95 5.15
C ASN A 45 0.33 18.80 5.55
N TRP A 46 -0.11 17.54 5.49
CA TRP A 46 0.75 16.39 5.82
C TRP A 46 2.05 16.33 5.01
N PHE A 47 2.04 16.90 3.80
CA PHE A 47 3.23 17.06 2.97
C PHE A 47 4.33 17.89 3.64
N ASP A 48 3.97 18.88 4.45
CA ASP A 48 4.92 19.71 5.19
C ASP A 48 5.63 18.94 6.30
N LYS A 49 5.01 17.86 6.78
CA LYS A 49 5.54 16.98 7.82
C LYS A 49 6.53 15.94 7.26
N ILE A 50 6.72 15.87 5.94
CA ILE A 50 7.71 14.98 5.32
C ILE A 50 9.13 15.55 5.54
N PRO A 51 10.08 14.77 6.07
CA PRO A 51 11.46 15.21 6.26
C PRO A 51 12.14 15.68 4.96
N GLU A 52 12.93 16.75 5.07
CA GLU A 52 13.75 17.34 3.98
C GLU A 52 14.51 16.30 3.12
N PRO A 53 15.18 15.27 3.68
CA PRO A 53 15.88 14.28 2.86
C PRO A 53 14.94 13.49 1.94
N ILE A 54 13.72 13.21 2.40
CA ILE A 54 12.72 12.48 1.62
C ILE A 54 12.10 13.41 0.57
N LYS A 55 11.86 14.68 0.91
CA LYS A 55 11.42 15.72 -0.03
C LYS A 55 12.44 15.91 -1.16
N ALA A 56 13.73 15.93 -0.86
CA ALA A 56 14.79 16.07 -1.85
C ALA A 56 14.84 14.90 -2.85
N TRP A 57 14.53 13.68 -2.40
CA TRP A 57 14.48 12.49 -3.26
C TRP A 57 13.22 12.40 -4.12
N THR A 58 12.13 13.03 -3.66
CA THR A 58 10.81 12.93 -4.31
C THR A 58 10.46 14.18 -5.13
N GLY A 59 11.06 15.34 -4.84
CA GLY A 59 11.00 16.56 -5.65
C GLY A 59 9.58 16.90 -6.16
N ALA A 60 9.48 17.16 -7.47
CA ALA A 60 8.23 17.53 -8.17
C ALA A 60 7.14 16.44 -8.16
N SER A 61 7.46 15.21 -7.77
CA SER A 61 6.48 14.11 -7.75
C SER A 61 5.48 14.22 -6.59
N LEU A 62 5.86 14.87 -5.48
CA LEU A 62 4.95 15.08 -4.33
C LEU A 62 3.81 16.04 -4.68
N GLU A 63 4.11 17.17 -5.31
CA GLU A 63 3.12 18.17 -5.74
C GLU A 63 2.22 17.61 -6.86
N SER A 64 2.80 16.82 -7.77
CA SER A 64 2.06 16.08 -8.78
C SER A 64 1.13 15.03 -8.15
N MET A 65 1.57 14.31 -7.12
CA MET A 65 0.72 13.37 -6.38
C MET A 65 -0.43 14.09 -5.68
N GLN A 66 -0.18 15.22 -5.00
CA GLN A 66 -1.23 16.01 -4.36
C GLN A 66 -2.31 16.42 -5.36
N THR A 67 -1.89 16.92 -6.53
CA THR A 67 -2.80 17.33 -7.60
C THR A 67 -3.60 16.14 -8.14
N LEU A 68 -2.95 14.99 -8.38
CA LEU A 68 -3.59 13.78 -8.88
C LEU A 68 -4.62 13.18 -7.90
N LEU A 69 -4.36 13.27 -6.59
CA LEU A 69 -5.26 12.72 -5.57
C LEU A 69 -6.51 13.57 -5.34
N ASN A 70 -6.38 14.89 -5.48
CA ASN A 70 -7.51 15.80 -5.35
C ASN A 70 -8.35 15.88 -6.64
N SER A 71 -7.71 15.83 -7.81
CA SER A 71 -8.39 16.06 -9.10
C SER A 71 -8.87 14.79 -9.82
N SER A 72 -8.38 13.60 -9.45
CA SER A 72 -8.63 12.40 -10.25
C SER A 72 -8.92 11.13 -9.44
N ALA A 73 -10.03 10.46 -9.79
CA ALA A 73 -10.35 9.11 -9.33
C ALA A 73 -9.26 8.10 -9.69
N TRP A 74 -8.50 8.32 -10.77
CA TRP A 74 -7.38 7.46 -11.14
C TRP A 74 -6.21 7.57 -10.15
N GLY A 75 -6.03 8.72 -9.50
CA GLY A 75 -5.04 8.88 -8.44
C GLY A 75 -5.32 7.93 -7.26
N TRP A 76 -6.58 7.79 -6.89
CA TRP A 76 -7.02 6.86 -5.84
C TRP A 76 -6.85 5.39 -6.22
N LEU A 77 -7.00 5.05 -7.50
CA LEU A 77 -6.66 3.71 -8.00
C LEU A 77 -5.17 3.41 -7.78
N ILE A 78 -4.28 4.32 -8.19
CA ILE A 78 -2.83 4.16 -8.01
C ILE A 78 -2.48 4.03 -6.52
N VAL A 79 -3.05 4.88 -5.67
CA VAL A 79 -2.84 4.80 -4.21
C VAL A 79 -3.29 3.46 -3.65
N SER A 80 -4.46 2.95 -4.07
CA SER A 80 -4.94 1.65 -3.59
C SER A 80 -4.02 0.49 -4.01
N MET A 81 -3.44 0.55 -5.21
CA MET A 81 -2.46 -0.44 -5.68
C MET A 81 -1.17 -0.37 -4.87
N ILE A 82 -0.64 0.83 -4.63
CA ILE A 82 0.56 1.05 -3.81
C ILE A 82 0.31 0.53 -2.39
N LEU A 83 -0.85 0.87 -1.79
CA LEU A 83 -1.22 0.43 -0.45
C LEU A 83 -1.26 -1.11 -0.36
N MET A 84 -1.82 -1.77 -1.37
CA MET A 84 -1.82 -3.24 -1.45
C MET A 84 -0.40 -3.81 -1.49
N LEU A 85 0.49 -3.21 -2.27
CA LEU A 85 1.91 -3.63 -2.32
C LEU A 85 2.59 -3.45 -0.96
N VAL A 86 2.35 -2.33 -0.29
CA VAL A 86 2.87 -2.05 1.05
C VAL A 86 2.37 -3.10 2.05
N ILE A 87 1.08 -3.39 2.09
CA ILE A 87 0.50 -4.41 2.98
C ILE A 87 1.13 -5.78 2.72
N ARG A 88 1.28 -6.16 1.45
CA ARG A 88 1.89 -7.44 1.06
C ARG A 88 3.36 -7.50 1.46
N PHE A 89 4.10 -6.41 1.29
CA PHE A 89 5.49 -6.30 1.69
C PHE A 89 5.64 -6.41 3.21
N VAL A 90 4.85 -5.67 3.99
CA VAL A 90 4.85 -5.72 5.47
C VAL A 90 4.57 -7.14 5.97
N LYS A 91 3.60 -7.84 5.37
CA LYS A 91 3.32 -9.24 5.70
C LYS A 91 4.53 -10.16 5.46
N GLY A 92 5.30 -9.91 4.41
CA GLY A 92 6.56 -10.61 4.16
C GLY A 92 7.63 -10.25 5.18
N LEU A 93 7.78 -8.97 5.49
CA LEU A 93 8.76 -8.46 6.45
C LEU A 93 8.53 -9.02 7.85
N ILE A 94 7.29 -9.08 8.33
CA ILE A 94 6.96 -9.67 9.64
C ILE A 94 7.44 -11.12 9.71
N LYS A 95 7.15 -11.94 8.69
CA LYS A 95 7.62 -13.33 8.64
C LYS A 95 9.14 -13.41 8.68
N PHE A 96 9.81 -12.54 7.94
CA PHE A 96 11.26 -12.48 7.91
C PHE A 96 11.86 -12.11 9.27
N VAL A 97 11.30 -11.11 9.96
CA VAL A 97 11.74 -10.70 11.30
C VAL A 97 11.54 -11.84 12.31
N ILE A 98 10.39 -12.52 12.29
CA ILE A 98 10.13 -13.68 13.15
C ILE A 98 11.18 -14.77 12.91
N MET A 99 11.48 -15.07 11.65
CA MET A 99 12.51 -16.04 11.29
C MET A 99 13.88 -15.67 11.87
N LEU A 100 14.28 -14.40 11.76
CA LEU A 100 15.55 -13.91 12.32
C LEU A 100 15.59 -14.05 13.86
N ILE A 101 14.48 -13.77 14.54
CA ILE A 101 14.38 -13.92 16.00
C ILE A 101 14.56 -15.40 16.39
N ILE A 102 13.92 -16.32 15.68
CA ILE A 102 14.03 -17.76 15.95
C ILE A 102 15.47 -18.25 15.74
N ILE A 103 16.09 -17.89 14.61
CA ILE A 103 17.46 -18.27 14.30
C ILE A 103 18.44 -17.66 15.30
N GLY A 104 18.34 -16.35 15.55
CA GLY A 104 19.18 -15.64 16.49
C GLY A 104 19.04 -16.17 17.92
N GLY A 105 17.80 -16.43 18.36
CA GLY A 105 17.51 -17.04 19.66
C GLY A 105 18.09 -18.46 19.77
N GLY A 106 17.96 -19.28 18.73
CA GLY A 106 18.57 -20.61 18.67
C GLY A 106 20.09 -20.56 18.78
N LEU A 107 20.74 -19.69 18.01
CA LEU A 107 22.19 -19.49 18.08
C LEU A 107 22.65 -19.00 19.45
N TYR A 108 21.90 -18.08 20.06
CA TYR A 108 22.18 -17.57 21.40
C TYR A 108 22.12 -18.70 22.45
N LEU A 109 21.07 -19.52 22.40
CA LEU A 109 20.92 -20.66 23.33
C LEU A 109 22.03 -21.71 23.14
N LEU A 110 22.44 -22.01 21.91
CA LEU A 110 23.55 -22.91 21.62
C LEU A 110 24.88 -22.36 22.16
N TRP A 111 25.09 -21.05 22.02
CA TRP A 111 26.28 -20.39 22.56
C TRP A 111 26.32 -20.36 24.09
N GLN A 112 25.16 -20.21 24.73
CA GLN A 112 25.03 -20.25 26.18
C GLN A 112 25.21 -21.66 26.75
N ASN A 113 24.73 -22.70 26.04
CA ASN A 113 24.71 -24.08 26.51
C ASN A 113 25.74 -24.97 25.79
N LYS A 114 26.97 -24.49 25.61
CA LYS A 114 28.04 -25.25 24.92
C LYS A 114 28.34 -26.61 25.56
N GLU A 115 28.17 -26.74 26.87
CA GLU A 115 28.42 -27.99 27.61
C GLU A 115 27.46 -29.14 27.22
N LEU A 116 26.22 -28.81 26.78
CA LEU A 116 25.27 -29.81 26.30
C LEU A 116 25.66 -30.39 24.93
N LEU A 117 26.39 -29.63 24.12
CA LEU A 117 26.89 -30.05 22.81
C LEU A 117 28.17 -30.90 22.91
N SER A 118 29.02 -30.65 23.91
CA SER A 118 30.24 -31.45 24.12
C SER A 118 29.98 -32.87 24.62
N GLY A 119 28.79 -33.16 25.16
CA GLY A 119 28.37 -34.52 25.55
C GLY A 119 27.67 -35.32 24.45
N LEU A 120 27.44 -34.72 23.27
CA LEU A 120 26.78 -35.32 22.10
C LEU A 120 27.76 -35.77 21.01
N VAL A 121 29.06 -35.48 21.17
CA VAL A 121 30.19 -35.97 20.35
C VAL A 121 30.89 -37.06 21.14
#